data_AF-A0A162R5I5-F1
#
_entry.id   AF-A0A162R5I5-F1
#
_cell.length_a   1.000
_cell.length_b   1.000
_cell.length_c   1.000
_cell.angle_alpha   90.00
_cell.angle_beta   90.00
_cell.angle_gamma   90.00
#
_symmetry.space_group_name_H-M   'P 1'
#
loop_
_entity.id
_entity.type
_entity.pdbx_description
1 polymer ?
#
loop_
_entity_poly.entity_id
_entity_poly.type
_entity_poly.pdbx_seq_one_letter_code
_entity_poly.pdbx_strand_id
1 'polypeptide(L)'
;MISLLTRFFIIPMFTPGNLFKTVNQGSMKKTEQGPSFNEDPHKQLRIENELMRIRLQVEHGAQVYIATDLSPEMENLFLKMVLSVEGKSGAGSTVVHQYIGRPKLPDLSLARSEKQVVQEAERLLAILDENSIDVVFREDLSWTEMLRFLVEDLMPAEIDNCRAPELRSMFFYDSYYPPASCN
;
A
#
# COMPACT_ATOMS: atom_id res chain seq x y z
N MET A 1 18.90 0.33 -11.94
CA MET A 1 17.67 -0.12 -11.25
C MET A 1 16.89 1.12 -10.90
N ILE A 2 15.71 1.30 -11.51
CA ILE A 2 14.81 2.41 -11.23
C ILE A 2 14.12 2.08 -9.90
N SER A 3 14.25 2.95 -8.90
CA SER A 3 13.60 2.80 -7.60
C SER A 3 12.07 2.81 -7.77
N LEU A 4 11.40 1.81 -7.19
CA LEU A 4 9.94 1.63 -7.23
C LEU A 4 9.16 2.76 -6.53
N LEU A 5 9.85 3.60 -5.75
CA LEU A 5 9.28 4.82 -5.15
C LEU A 5 8.70 5.81 -6.18
N THR A 6 9.07 5.68 -7.47
CA THR A 6 8.56 6.56 -8.52
C THR A 6 7.12 6.23 -8.96
N ARG A 7 6.53 5.10 -8.53
CA ARG A 7 5.19 4.66 -8.96
C ARG A 7 4.15 4.46 -7.86
N PHE A 8 4.54 4.53 -6.58
CA PHE A 8 3.60 4.35 -5.47
C PHE A 8 3.40 5.65 -4.70
N PHE A 9 2.22 6.27 -4.87
CA PHE A 9 1.69 7.19 -3.86
C PHE A 9 1.21 6.35 -2.67
N ILE A 10 2.07 6.14 -1.68
CA ILE A 10 1.68 5.52 -0.41
C ILE A 10 1.00 6.60 0.43
N ILE A 11 -0.33 6.61 0.45
CA ILE A 11 -1.11 7.42 1.38
C ILE A 11 -1.38 6.56 2.63
N PRO A 12 -0.81 6.87 3.81
CA PRO A 12 -1.13 6.13 5.03
C PRO A 12 -2.55 6.47 5.49
N MET A 13 -3.52 5.62 5.17
CA MET A 13 -4.85 5.66 5.77
C MET A 13 -4.81 4.90 7.12
N PHE A 14 -4.48 5.60 8.20
CA PHE A 14 -4.61 5.08 9.56
C PHE A 14 -6.06 5.25 10.05
N THR A 15 -6.83 4.17 10.10
CA THR A 15 -8.11 4.14 10.84
C THR A 15 -7.83 4.11 12.35
N PRO A 16 -8.35 5.06 13.15
CA PRO A 16 -8.10 5.09 14.59
C PRO A 16 -9.02 4.08 15.30
N GLY A 17 -8.49 2.91 15.61
CA GLY A 17 -9.24 1.91 16.37
C GLY A 17 -8.37 0.79 16.89
N ASN A 18 -8.10 0.83 18.20
CA ASN A 18 -7.49 -0.21 19.04
C ASN A 18 -5.96 -0.25 19.11
N LEU A 19 -5.38 0.53 20.03
CA LEU A 19 -4.17 0.09 20.74
C LEU A 19 -4.02 0.72 22.13
N PHE A 20 -4.97 0.48 23.04
CA PHE A 20 -4.72 0.68 24.47
C PHE A 20 -5.35 -0.45 25.30
N LYS A 21 -4.48 -1.32 25.81
CA LYS A 21 -4.60 -2.27 26.94
C LYS A 21 -3.33 -3.15 26.83
N THR A 22 -2.39 -3.22 27.76
CA THR A 22 -2.51 -3.26 29.23
C THR A 22 -1.13 -2.94 29.81
N VAL A 23 -1.06 -2.01 30.78
CA VAL A 23 0.08 -1.84 31.68
C VAL A 23 0.01 -2.97 32.71
N ASN A 24 1.10 -3.71 32.90
CA ASN A 24 1.24 -4.58 34.06
C ASN A 24 2.58 -4.31 34.75
N GLN A 25 2.49 -3.79 35.98
CA GLN A 25 3.60 -3.53 36.88
C GLN A 25 4.00 -4.83 37.60
N GLY A 26 5.30 -5.10 37.68
CA GLY A 26 5.87 -6.17 38.51
C GLY A 26 7.24 -5.76 39.03
N SER A 27 7.40 -5.76 40.36
CA SER A 27 8.53 -5.20 41.11
C SER A 27 9.73 -6.16 41.30
N MET A 28 10.93 -5.57 41.21
CA MET A 28 12.24 -5.83 41.88
C MET A 28 12.79 -7.24 42.11
N LYS A 29 14.04 -7.47 41.65
CA LYS A 29 15.24 -7.73 42.51
C LYS A 29 16.54 -7.22 41.83
N LYS A 30 17.39 -6.57 42.62
CA LYS A 30 18.73 -6.01 42.31
C LYS A 30 19.80 -7.11 42.25
N THR A 31 20.65 -7.15 41.22
CA THR A 31 22.08 -7.56 41.36
C THR A 31 22.91 -7.07 40.16
N GLU A 32 24.05 -6.45 40.48
CA GLU A 32 25.26 -6.16 39.67
C GLU A 32 25.19 -5.15 38.49
N GLN A 33 25.77 -3.98 38.75
CA GLN A 33 25.95 -2.86 37.83
C GLN A 33 27.17 -3.10 36.90
N GLY A 34 26.92 -3.61 35.69
CA GLY A 34 27.66 -3.16 34.51
C GLY A 34 27.12 -1.79 34.05
N PRO A 35 27.82 -1.04 33.18
CA PRO A 35 27.27 0.21 32.64
C PRO A 35 25.91 -0.10 32.01
N SER A 36 24.86 0.39 32.66
CA SER A 36 23.49 0.20 32.28
C SER A 36 23.26 0.97 30.98
N PHE A 37 23.37 0.29 29.83
CA PHE A 37 22.79 0.72 28.55
C PHE A 37 21.25 0.69 28.62
N ASN A 38 20.68 1.26 29.68
CA ASN A 38 19.27 1.57 29.79
C ASN A 38 19.11 3.07 29.47
N GLU A 39 19.76 3.45 28.37
CA GLU A 39 19.80 4.81 27.85
C GLU A 39 18.51 5.03 27.08
N ASP A 40 17.59 5.80 27.69
CA ASP A 40 16.41 6.44 27.07
C ASP A 40 15.83 5.69 25.85
N PRO A 41 14.70 4.97 26.02
CA PRO A 41 14.03 4.24 24.94
C PRO A 41 13.87 5.05 23.63
N HIS A 42 13.68 6.37 23.72
CA HIS A 42 13.58 7.22 22.52
C HIS A 42 14.92 7.38 21.79
N LYS A 43 16.05 7.41 22.50
CA LYS A 43 17.39 7.44 21.87
C LYS A 43 17.68 6.14 21.15
N GLN A 44 17.35 5.00 21.77
CA GLN A 44 17.52 3.70 21.14
C GLN A 44 16.70 3.59 19.85
N LEU A 45 15.45 4.05 19.88
CA LEU A 45 14.57 4.02 18.72
C LEU A 45 15.06 4.93 17.58
N ARG A 46 15.61 6.11 17.91
CA ARG A 46 16.25 6.98 16.91
C ARG A 46 17.45 6.30 16.23
N ILE A 47 18.29 5.60 17.00
CA ILE A 47 19.42 4.84 16.43
C ILE A 47 18.92 3.71 15.52
N GLU A 48 17.86 3.01 15.92
CA GLU A 48 17.23 1.98 15.10
C GLU A 48 16.71 2.54 13.77
N ASN A 49 16.05 3.71 13.80
CA ASN A 49 15.56 4.38 12.59
C ASN A 49 16.70 4.78 11.64
N GLU A 50 17.79 5.34 12.17
CA GLU A 50 18.96 5.68 11.35
C GLU A 50 19.59 4.44 10.72
N LEU A 51 19.70 3.34 11.46
CA LEU A 51 20.22 2.09 10.92
C LEU A 51 19.34 1.55 9.79
N MET A 52 18.01 1.64 9.93
CA MET A 52 17.07 1.23 8.88
C MET A 52 17.17 2.11 7.62
N ARG A 53 17.35 3.43 7.77
CA ARG A 53 17.60 4.32 6.62
C ARG A 53 18.86 3.93 5.87
N ILE A 54 19.96 3.72 6.59
CA ILE A 54 21.23 3.30 5.99
C ILE A 54 21.05 1.97 5.26
N ARG A 55 20.37 1.01 5.89
CA ARG A 55 20.09 -0.29 5.27
C ARG A 55 19.29 -0.15 3.97
N LEU A 56 18.21 0.64 3.98
CA LEU A 56 17.40 0.92 2.78
C LEU A 56 18.22 1.55 1.65
N GLN A 57 19.11 2.49 1.99
CA GLN A 57 19.97 3.14 1.03
C GLN A 57 21.02 2.18 0.44
N VAL A 58 21.67 1.37 1.29
CA VAL A 58 22.76 0.47 0.86
C VAL A 58 22.22 -0.74 0.10
N GLU A 59 21.18 -1.40 0.62
CA GLU A 59 20.66 -2.64 0.05
C GLU A 59 19.76 -2.38 -1.17
N HIS A 60 18.98 -1.30 -1.16
CA HIS A 60 17.94 -1.04 -2.15
C HIS A 60 18.15 0.25 -2.96
N GLY A 61 19.18 1.06 -2.63
CA GLY A 61 19.37 2.36 -3.26
C GLY A 61 18.27 3.37 -2.94
N ALA A 62 17.42 3.09 -1.95
CA ALA A 62 16.26 3.89 -1.63
C ALA A 62 16.65 5.20 -0.93
N GLN A 63 16.06 6.31 -1.36
CA GLN A 63 16.17 7.60 -0.69
C GLN A 63 14.86 7.86 0.04
N VAL A 64 14.93 7.84 1.37
CA VAL A 64 13.76 7.97 2.22
C VAL A 64 13.66 9.40 2.74
N TYR A 65 12.61 10.10 2.34
CA TYR A 65 12.30 11.46 2.78
C TYR A 65 11.16 11.40 3.78
N ILE A 66 11.45 11.67 5.05
CA ILE A 66 10.47 11.68 6.14
C ILE A 66 10.27 13.13 6.60
N ALA A 67 9.02 13.50 6.85
CA ALA A 67 8.69 14.81 7.40
C ALA A 67 9.37 15.00 8.77
N THR A 68 9.86 16.21 9.04
CA THR A 68 10.68 16.51 10.22
C THR A 68 9.90 16.48 11.54
N ASP A 69 8.57 16.40 11.48
CA ASP A 69 7.64 16.44 12.61
C ASP A 69 7.10 15.07 13.03
N LEU A 70 7.55 13.98 12.40
CA LEU A 70 7.11 12.63 12.72
C LEU A 70 7.71 12.15 14.06
N SER A 71 6.90 11.51 14.91
CA SER A 71 7.43 10.91 16.14
C SER A 71 8.38 9.75 15.80
N PRO A 72 9.40 9.47 16.64
CA PRO A 72 10.32 8.36 16.39
C PRO A 72 9.61 7.02 16.17
N GLU A 73 8.50 6.77 16.86
CA GLU A 73 7.70 5.54 16.78
C GLU A 73 7.02 5.40 15.42
N MET A 74 6.43 6.48 14.92
CA MET A 74 5.79 6.51 13.61
C MET A 74 6.81 6.36 12.48
N GLU A 75 7.96 6.99 12.63
CA GLU A 75 9.09 6.83 11.72
C GLU A 75 9.59 5.39 11.66
N ASN A 76 9.75 4.76 12.82
CA ASN A 76 10.17 3.37 12.93
C ASN A 76 9.21 2.43 12.20
N LEU A 77 7.91 2.65 12.40
CA LEU A 77 6.86 1.88 11.75
C LEU A 77 6.90 2.05 10.23
N PHE A 78 7.06 3.29 9.75
CA PHE A 78 7.19 3.59 8.33
C PHE A 78 8.42 2.92 7.72
N LEU A 79 9.59 3.03 8.35
CA LEU A 79 10.83 2.42 7.86
C LEU A 79 10.74 0.88 7.80
N LYS A 80 10.09 0.25 8.78
CA LYS A 80 9.80 -1.19 8.77
C LYS A 80 8.87 -1.57 7.61
N MET A 81 7.85 -0.77 7.34
CA MET A 81 6.98 -0.97 6.18
C MET A 81 7.78 -0.88 4.87
N VAL A 82 8.58 0.18 4.68
CA VAL A 82 9.41 0.35 3.47
C VAL A 82 10.39 -0.81 3.29
N LEU A 83 11.08 -1.25 4.35
CA LEU A 83 11.96 -2.42 4.29
C LEU A 83 11.22 -3.71 3.90
N SER A 84 9.99 -3.90 4.39
CA SER A 84 9.15 -5.03 4.01
C SER A 84 8.77 -4.99 2.53
N VAL A 85 8.50 -3.80 1.98
CA VAL A 85 8.20 -3.60 0.55
C VAL A 85 9.43 -3.88 -0.31
N GLU A 86 10.54 -3.19 0.00
CA GLU A 86 11.78 -3.26 -0.78
C GLU A 86 12.41 -4.66 -0.73
N GLY A 87 12.30 -5.35 0.42
CA GLY A 87 12.70 -6.75 0.55
C GLY A 87 11.85 -7.74 -0.25
N LYS A 88 10.63 -7.32 -0.65
CA LYS A 88 9.75 -8.07 -1.56
C LYS A 88 9.84 -7.56 -3.01
N SER A 89 10.56 -6.47 -3.27
CA SER A 89 10.81 -5.98 -4.62
C SER A 89 11.64 -7.03 -5.37
N GLY A 90 11.05 -7.61 -6.42
CA GLY A 90 11.60 -8.78 -7.11
C GLY A 90 10.65 -9.97 -7.22
N ALA A 91 9.45 -9.90 -6.65
CA ALA A 91 8.40 -10.91 -6.80
C ALA A 91 7.84 -11.08 -8.23
N GLY A 92 8.37 -10.31 -9.20
CA GLY A 92 7.90 -10.25 -10.58
C GLY A 92 6.60 -9.46 -10.74
N SER A 93 6.17 -9.25 -11.98
CA SER A 93 4.86 -8.71 -12.30
C SER A 93 3.88 -9.83 -12.65
N THR A 94 2.60 -9.58 -12.45
CA THR A 94 1.49 -10.39 -12.94
C THR A 94 0.40 -9.46 -13.48
N VAL A 95 -0.67 -10.00 -14.04
CA VAL A 95 -1.83 -9.19 -14.44
C VAL A 95 -2.86 -9.13 -13.32
N VAL A 96 -3.59 -8.01 -13.20
CA VAL A 96 -4.59 -7.80 -12.14
C VAL A 96 -5.58 -8.96 -12.06
N HIS A 97 -6.06 -9.48 -13.20
CA HIS A 97 -6.98 -10.62 -13.22
C HIS A 97 -6.42 -11.86 -12.52
N GLN A 98 -5.13 -12.17 -12.72
CA GLN A 98 -4.48 -13.28 -12.05
C GLN A 98 -4.21 -12.96 -10.57
N TYR A 99 -3.81 -11.72 -10.28
CA TYR A 99 -3.55 -11.26 -8.92
C TYR A 99 -4.79 -11.42 -8.02
N ILE A 100 -5.98 -11.09 -8.50
CA ILE A 100 -7.23 -11.17 -7.70
C ILE A 100 -7.93 -12.54 -7.78
N GLY A 101 -7.25 -13.59 -8.27
CA GLY A 101 -7.79 -14.96 -8.28
C GLY A 101 -8.68 -15.31 -9.46
N ARG A 102 -8.59 -14.57 -10.58
CA ARG A 102 -9.29 -14.82 -11.85
C ARG A 102 -10.82 -14.87 -11.73
N PRO A 103 -11.46 -13.82 -11.19
CA PRO A 103 -12.92 -13.76 -11.08
C PRO A 103 -13.55 -13.86 -12.47
N LYS A 104 -14.78 -14.37 -12.51
CA LYS A 104 -15.57 -14.38 -13.74
C LYS A 104 -15.84 -12.94 -14.18
N LEU A 105 -15.47 -12.61 -15.41
CA LEU A 105 -15.70 -11.31 -16.00
C LEU A 105 -17.04 -11.33 -16.78
N PRO A 106 -17.80 -10.22 -16.75
CA PRO A 106 -18.99 -10.10 -17.57
C PRO A 106 -18.61 -9.96 -19.05
N ASP A 107 -19.33 -10.67 -19.93
CA ASP A 107 -19.19 -10.52 -21.38
C ASP A 107 -19.83 -9.20 -21.82
N LEU A 108 -19.03 -8.17 -22.09
CA LEU A 108 -19.50 -6.83 -22.42
C LEU A 108 -20.31 -6.75 -23.73
N SER A 109 -20.24 -7.76 -24.60
CA SER A 109 -21.02 -7.80 -25.85
C SER A 109 -22.51 -8.09 -25.64
N LEU A 110 -22.87 -8.66 -24.48
CA LEU A 110 -24.27 -8.95 -24.14
C LEU A 110 -24.99 -7.70 -23.67
N ALA A 111 -26.18 -7.45 -24.23
CA ALA A 111 -27.06 -6.39 -23.78
C ALA A 111 -27.41 -6.56 -22.29
N ARG A 112 -27.15 -5.51 -21.50
CA ARG A 112 -27.45 -5.45 -20.07
C ARG A 112 -28.37 -4.29 -19.75
N SER A 113 -29.22 -4.49 -18.75
CA SER A 113 -29.89 -3.36 -18.09
C SER A 113 -28.88 -2.53 -17.30
N GLU A 114 -29.18 -1.25 -17.11
CA GLU A 114 -28.37 -0.33 -16.30
C GLU A 114 -28.11 -0.90 -14.89
N LYS A 115 -29.14 -1.48 -14.26
CA LYS A 115 -29.02 -2.12 -12.94
C LYS A 115 -27.98 -3.25 -12.93
N GLN A 116 -27.92 -4.07 -13.97
CA GLN A 116 -26.93 -5.16 -14.07
C GLN A 116 -25.51 -4.62 -14.28
N VAL A 117 -25.36 -3.52 -15.01
CA VAL A 117 -24.06 -2.86 -15.20
C VAL A 117 -23.52 -2.36 -13.86
N VAL A 118 -24.35 -1.65 -13.09
CA VAL A 118 -23.98 -1.16 -11.74
C VAL A 118 -23.57 -2.32 -10.84
N GLN A 119 -24.39 -3.37 -10.76
CA GLN A 119 -24.12 -4.53 -9.91
C GLN A 119 -22.81 -5.25 -10.27
N GLU A 120 -22.50 -5.40 -11.56
CA GLU A 120 -21.23 -6.01 -11.97
C GLU A 120 -20.02 -5.12 -11.67
N ALA A 121 -20.16 -3.80 -11.85
CA ALA A 121 -19.09 -2.85 -11.52
C ALA A 121 -18.81 -2.85 -10.01
N GLU A 122 -19.84 -2.73 -9.17
CA GLU A 122 -19.72 -2.78 -7.71
C GLU A 122 -19.11 -4.11 -7.25
N ARG A 123 -19.52 -5.23 -7.84
CA ARG A 123 -18.95 -6.55 -7.53
C ARG A 123 -17.46 -6.62 -7.84
N LEU A 124 -17.02 -6.11 -8.99
CA LEU A 124 -15.60 -6.10 -9.35
C LEU A 124 -14.80 -5.16 -8.45
N LEU A 125 -15.35 -4.01 -8.08
CA LEU A 125 -14.72 -3.09 -7.13
C LEU A 125 -14.55 -3.69 -5.75
N ALA A 126 -15.56 -4.41 -5.24
CA ALA A 126 -15.45 -5.13 -3.98
C ALA A 126 -14.34 -6.19 -4.01
N ILE A 127 -14.20 -6.95 -5.10
CA ILE A 127 -13.13 -7.93 -5.27
C ILE A 127 -11.74 -7.26 -5.29
N LEU A 128 -11.63 -6.09 -5.93
CA LEU A 128 -10.39 -5.31 -5.95
C LEU A 128 -10.04 -4.79 -4.55
N ASP A 129 -11.01 -4.24 -3.81
CA ASP A 129 -10.84 -3.77 -2.43
C ASP A 129 -10.38 -4.91 -1.49
N GLU A 130 -11.01 -6.08 -1.58
CA GLU A 130 -10.62 -7.29 -0.83
C GLU A 130 -9.17 -7.72 -1.12
N ASN A 131 -8.64 -7.38 -2.30
CA ASN A 131 -7.26 -7.66 -2.70
C ASN A 131 -6.33 -6.45 -2.58
N SER A 132 -6.73 -5.42 -1.81
CA SER A 132 -5.93 -4.21 -1.57
C SER A 132 -5.60 -3.45 -2.86
N ILE A 133 -6.55 -3.41 -3.80
CA ILE A 133 -6.46 -2.62 -5.03
C ILE A 133 -7.55 -1.56 -5.00
N ASP A 134 -7.13 -0.30 -5.09
CA ASP A 134 -8.02 0.85 -5.22
C ASP A 134 -8.04 1.34 -6.67
N VAL A 135 -9.24 1.71 -7.13
CA VAL A 135 -9.42 2.34 -8.43
C VAL A 135 -10.09 3.69 -8.22
N VAL A 136 -9.43 4.74 -8.70
CA VAL A 136 -9.91 6.12 -8.61
C VAL A 136 -10.46 6.52 -9.98
N PHE A 137 -11.75 6.81 -10.01
CA PHE A 137 -12.46 7.30 -11.19
C PHE A 137 -12.76 8.79 -11.10
N ARG A 138 -13.07 9.41 -12.24
CA ARG A 138 -13.66 10.74 -12.28
C ARG A 138 -15.13 10.68 -11.85
N GLU A 139 -15.61 11.79 -11.29
CA GLU A 139 -17.00 11.91 -10.81
C GLU A 139 -18.04 11.84 -11.93
N ASP A 140 -17.68 12.22 -13.16
CA ASP A 140 -18.56 12.29 -14.32
C ASP A 140 -18.63 10.98 -15.13
N LEU A 141 -17.92 9.93 -14.69
CA LEU A 141 -17.83 8.68 -15.43
C LEU A 141 -19.11 7.84 -15.26
N SER A 142 -19.67 7.37 -16.37
CA SER A 142 -20.83 6.46 -16.33
C SER A 142 -20.44 5.07 -15.81
N TRP A 143 -21.39 4.37 -15.19
CA TRP A 143 -21.19 2.98 -14.74
C TRP A 143 -20.82 2.02 -15.87
N THR A 144 -21.34 2.25 -17.08
CA THR A 144 -20.99 1.47 -18.27
C THR A 144 -19.51 1.63 -18.60
N GLU A 145 -19.01 2.86 -18.54
CA GLU A 145 -17.60 3.16 -18.81
C GLU A 145 -16.68 2.65 -17.70
N MET A 146 -17.10 2.77 -16.42
CA MET A 146 -16.39 2.14 -15.30
C MET A 146 -16.28 0.62 -15.50
N LEU A 147 -17.38 -0.05 -15.86
CA LEU A 147 -17.38 -1.49 -16.08
C LEU A 147 -16.48 -1.89 -17.26
N ARG A 148 -16.55 -1.14 -18.36
CA ARG A 148 -15.68 -1.32 -19.52
C ARG A 148 -14.21 -1.23 -19.11
N PHE A 149 -13.83 -0.14 -18.44
CA PHE A 149 -12.47 0.06 -17.94
C PHE A 149 -12.01 -1.09 -17.05
N LEU A 150 -12.84 -1.47 -16.08
CA LEU A 150 -12.49 -2.56 -15.15
C LEU A 150 -12.17 -3.85 -15.92
N VAL A 151 -12.97 -4.22 -16.90
CA VAL A 151 -12.85 -5.51 -17.62
C VAL A 151 -11.80 -5.47 -18.72
N GLU A 152 -11.77 -4.42 -19.55
CA GLU A 152 -10.95 -4.36 -20.75
C GLU A 152 -9.56 -3.78 -20.49
N ASP A 153 -9.45 -2.80 -19.60
CA ASP A 153 -8.20 -2.07 -19.37
C ASP A 153 -7.51 -2.54 -18.10
N LEU A 154 -8.24 -2.62 -16.98
CA LEU A 154 -7.64 -2.91 -15.67
C LEU A 154 -7.31 -4.40 -15.48
N MET A 155 -8.22 -5.33 -15.82
CA MET A 155 -7.96 -6.77 -15.67
C MET A 155 -6.67 -7.25 -16.36
N PRO A 156 -6.33 -6.83 -17.59
CA PRO A 156 -5.06 -7.19 -18.23
C PRO A 156 -3.88 -6.31 -17.81
N ALA A 157 -4.09 -5.24 -17.05
CA ALA A 157 -3.00 -4.37 -16.61
C ALA A 157 -1.99 -5.14 -15.74
N GLU A 158 -0.71 -4.80 -15.90
CA GLU A 158 0.36 -5.36 -15.06
C GLU A 158 0.36 -4.72 -13.67
N ILE A 159 0.60 -5.54 -12.67
CA ILE A 159 0.77 -5.18 -11.26
C ILE A 159 1.95 -5.93 -10.69
N ASP A 160 2.70 -5.29 -9.80
CA ASP A 160 3.74 -5.95 -9.04
C ASP A 160 3.11 -7.02 -8.15
N ASN A 161 3.66 -8.24 -8.16
CA ASN A 161 3.17 -9.34 -7.35
C ASN A 161 3.65 -9.24 -5.88
N CYS A 162 3.53 -8.05 -5.30
CA CYS A 162 3.93 -7.78 -3.92
C CYS A 162 2.70 -7.80 -3.00
N ARG A 163 2.50 -8.90 -2.29
CA ARG A 163 1.45 -9.01 -1.27
C ARG A 163 1.95 -8.54 0.09
N ALA A 164 1.40 -7.42 0.57
CA ALA A 164 1.61 -6.91 1.91
C ALA A 164 0.29 -6.29 2.41
N PRO A 165 -0.26 -6.71 3.56
CA PRO A 165 -1.51 -6.18 4.10
C PRO A 165 -1.52 -4.66 4.30
N GLU A 166 -0.35 -4.07 4.52
CA GLU A 166 -0.16 -2.65 4.77
C GLU A 166 -0.09 -1.81 3.48
N LEU A 167 -0.04 -2.45 2.31
CA LEU A 167 0.08 -1.79 1.02
C LEU A 167 -1.20 -1.96 0.20
N ARG A 168 -1.61 -0.87 -0.43
CA ARG A 168 -2.66 -0.87 -1.43
C ARG A 168 -2.08 -0.40 -2.76
N SER A 169 -2.45 -1.07 -3.85
CA SER A 169 -2.11 -0.63 -5.19
C SER A 169 -3.20 0.29 -5.70
N MET A 170 -2.82 1.49 -6.17
CA MET A 170 -3.78 2.47 -6.67
C MET A 170 -3.71 2.58 -8.19
N PHE A 171 -4.86 2.48 -8.84
CA PHE A 171 -5.02 2.75 -10.27
C PHE A 171 -5.87 4.01 -10.46
N PHE A 172 -5.38 4.96 -11.25
CA PHE A 172 -6.11 6.17 -11.59
C PHE A 172 -6.61 6.04 -13.03
N TYR A 173 -7.92 6.17 -13.22
CA TYR A 173 -8.53 6.18 -14.56
C TYR A 173 -7.84 7.20 -15.49
N ASP A 174 -7.54 8.40 -14.96
CA ASP A 174 -6.91 9.49 -15.70
C ASP A 174 -5.47 9.20 -16.15
N SER A 175 -4.81 8.19 -15.56
CA SER A 175 -3.50 7.73 -16.07
C SER A 175 -3.61 6.97 -17.38
N TYR A 176 -4.78 6.39 -17.68
CA TYR A 176 -5.08 5.71 -18.94
C TYR A 176 -5.74 6.66 -19.94
N TYR A 177 -6.62 7.54 -19.43
CA TYR A 177 -7.44 8.45 -20.23
C TYR A 177 -7.34 9.88 -19.67
N PRO A 178 -6.20 10.57 -19.89
CA PRO A 178 -5.99 11.90 -19.32
C PRO A 178 -7.01 12.90 -19.89
N PRO A 179 -7.44 13.90 -19.08
CA PRO A 179 -8.32 14.95 -19.56
C PRO A 179 -7.65 15.75 -20.68
N ALA A 180 -8.45 16.20 -21.66
CA ALA A 180 -7.96 16.87 -22.85
C ALA A 180 -7.17 18.17 -22.56
N SER A 181 -7.38 18.79 -21.39
CA SER A 181 -6.67 19.99 -20.95
C SER A 181 -5.20 19.77 -20.56
N CYS A 182 -4.73 18.52 -20.52
CA CYS A 182 -3.37 18.15 -20.17
C CYS A 182 -2.46 17.87 -21.38
N ASN A 183 -2.96 18.10 -22.61
CA ASN A 183 -2.21 17.96 -23.87
C ASN A 183 -1.85 19.32 -24.47
#